data_AF-A0A970ZLR1-F1
#
_entry.id   AF-A0A970ZLR1-F1
#
_cell.length_a   1.000
_cell.length_b   1.000
_cell.length_c   1.000
_cell.angle_alpha   90.00
_cell.angle_beta   90.00
_cell.angle_gamma   90.00
#
_symmetry.space_group_name_H-M   'P 1'
#
loop_
_entity.id
_entity.type
_entity.pdbx_description
1 polymer ?
#
loop_
_entity_poly.entity_id
_entity_poly.type
_entity_poly.pdbx_seq_one_letter_code
_entity_poly.pdbx_strand_id
1 'polypeptide(L)'
;MKWHTTAAAIAVLCLGLFCSFPAMNNEAQAQSKAPAAQMITVLNPLGNPPPVKLKPMAPRPSSLDGKTIYIVDDGFPGGDNLLLEMVDWFTQNYPKTKAVFKRKGGGGFEAEDPELWAEIKKNGAAVIIGMGH
;
A
#
# COMPACT_ATOMS: atom_id res chain seq x y z
N MET A 1 -61.86 65.48 -28.88
CA MET A 1 -61.55 66.19 -27.62
C MET A 1 -62.15 65.46 -26.41
N LYS A 2 -61.60 64.28 -26.05
CA LYS A 2 -61.94 63.51 -24.82
C LYS A 2 -60.73 62.68 -24.34
N TRP A 3 -59.51 63.19 -24.56
CA TRP A 3 -58.25 62.50 -24.22
C TRP A 3 -57.77 62.82 -22.79
N HIS A 4 -58.44 63.75 -22.11
CA HIS A 4 -58.08 64.16 -20.75
C HIS A 4 -58.82 63.37 -19.65
N THR A 5 -59.89 62.63 -20.01
CA THR A 5 -60.65 61.81 -19.04
C THR A 5 -60.04 60.42 -18.82
N THR A 6 -59.19 59.93 -19.73
CA THR A 6 -58.47 58.65 -19.54
C THR A 6 -57.16 58.82 -18.77
N ALA A 7 -56.55 60.01 -18.76
CA ALA A 7 -55.31 60.26 -18.03
C ALA A 7 -55.52 60.39 -16.51
N ALA A 8 -56.69 60.87 -16.06
CA ALA A 8 -57.01 60.99 -14.64
C ALA A 8 -57.33 59.64 -13.96
N ALA A 9 -57.86 58.66 -14.70
CA ALA A 9 -58.16 57.34 -14.18
C ALA A 9 -56.92 56.47 -13.93
N ILE A 10 -55.82 56.71 -14.65
CA ILE A 10 -54.56 55.96 -14.52
C ILE A 10 -53.73 56.47 -13.32
N ALA A 11 -53.79 57.78 -13.01
CA ALA A 11 -53.07 58.34 -11.86
C ALA A 11 -53.66 57.93 -10.50
N VAL A 12 -54.97 57.67 -10.41
CA VAL A 12 -55.64 57.19 -9.19
C VAL A 12 -55.40 55.69 -8.96
N LEU A 13 -55.20 54.91 -10.03
CA LEU A 13 -54.87 53.49 -9.95
C LEU A 13 -53.44 53.22 -9.42
N CYS A 14 -52.52 54.18 -9.62
CA CYS A 14 -51.11 54.05 -9.20
C CYS A 14 -50.82 54.54 -7.77
N LEU A 15 -51.71 55.31 -7.15
CA LEU A 15 -51.55 55.79 -5.75
C LEU A 15 -52.33 54.95 -4.72
N GLY A 16 -53.29 54.12 -5.15
CA GLY A 16 -54.01 53.18 -4.28
C GLY A 16 -53.31 51.83 -4.08
N LEU A 17 -52.32 51.49 -4.92
CA LEU A 17 -51.64 50.19 -4.85
C LEU A 17 -50.42 50.16 -3.90
N PHE A 18 -50.05 51.29 -3.28
CA PHE A 18 -48.85 51.40 -2.45
C PHE A 18 -49.08 51.31 -0.93
N CYS A 19 -50.33 51.16 -0.46
CA CYS A 19 -50.64 51.17 0.98
C CYS A 19 -51.23 49.87 1.54
N SER A 20 -51.09 48.74 0.84
CA SER A 20 -51.55 47.43 1.37
C SER A 20 -50.62 46.27 1.05
N PHE A 21 -49.31 46.52 1.00
CA PHE A 21 -48.36 45.44 1.21
C PHE A 21 -48.12 45.32 2.72
N PRO A 22 -48.49 44.19 3.37
CA PRO A 22 -47.92 43.91 4.68
C PRO A 22 -46.40 43.96 4.53
N ALA A 23 -45.69 44.45 5.54
CA ALA A 23 -44.25 44.29 5.61
C ALA A 23 -43.96 42.78 5.45
N MET A 24 -43.58 42.36 4.25
CA MET A 24 -42.89 41.10 4.05
C MET A 24 -41.54 41.30 4.73
N ASN A 25 -41.53 41.10 6.05
CA ASN A 25 -40.33 40.69 6.77
C ASN A 25 -40.00 39.30 6.21
N ASN A 26 -39.42 39.29 5.01
CA ASN A 26 -38.80 38.11 4.42
C ASN A 26 -37.44 37.91 5.09
N GLU A 27 -37.43 37.85 6.41
CA GLU A 27 -36.44 37.07 7.11
C GLU A 27 -37.08 35.71 7.28
N ALA A 28 -37.03 34.90 6.20
CA ALA A 28 -36.82 33.50 6.42
C ALA A 28 -35.56 33.40 7.28
N GLN A 29 -35.75 33.39 8.60
CA GLN A 29 -34.72 32.99 9.54
C GLN A 29 -34.48 31.52 9.22
N ALA A 30 -33.64 31.28 8.21
CA ALA A 30 -32.83 30.11 8.16
C ALA A 30 -31.96 30.18 9.41
N GLN A 31 -32.52 29.74 10.54
CA GLN A 31 -31.74 29.18 11.61
C GLN A 31 -31.07 27.93 11.02
N SER A 32 -30.02 28.14 10.22
CA SER A 32 -29.01 27.13 10.05
C SER A 32 -28.36 27.03 11.43
N LYS A 33 -28.94 26.18 12.28
CA LYS A 33 -28.19 25.58 13.36
C LYS A 33 -27.03 24.90 12.67
N ALA A 34 -25.87 25.57 12.63
CA ALA A 34 -24.66 24.99 12.09
C ALA A 34 -24.57 23.58 12.70
N PRO A 35 -24.46 22.51 11.88
CA PRO A 35 -24.40 21.17 12.43
C PRO A 35 -23.31 21.21 13.49
N ALA A 36 -23.66 20.83 14.73
CA ALA A 36 -22.72 20.84 15.84
C ALA A 36 -21.46 20.13 15.34
N ALA A 37 -20.34 20.85 15.30
CA ALA A 37 -19.12 20.36 14.67
C ALA A 37 -18.82 18.98 15.24
N GLN A 38 -19.03 17.94 14.41
CA GLN A 38 -18.83 16.58 14.87
C GLN A 38 -17.32 16.40 15.02
N MET A 39 -16.89 16.17 16.24
CA MET A 39 -15.50 15.87 16.54
C MET A 39 -15.16 14.57 15.85
N ILE A 40 -14.34 14.65 14.80
CA ILE A 40 -13.75 13.49 14.16
C ILE A 40 -12.47 13.11 14.91
N THR A 41 -12.27 11.82 15.14
CA THR A 41 -10.99 11.32 15.65
C THR A 41 -10.01 11.25 14.49
N VAL A 42 -8.99 12.11 14.49
CA VAL A 42 -7.89 12.05 13.54
C VAL A 42 -6.76 11.25 14.17
N LEU A 43 -6.40 10.12 13.56
CA LEU A 43 -5.26 9.31 13.98
C LEU A 43 -3.96 9.97 13.50
N ASN A 44 -2.91 9.88 14.30
CA ASN A 44 -1.58 10.29 13.87
C ASN A 44 -1.13 9.38 12.70
N PRO A 45 -0.81 9.92 11.51
CA PRO A 45 -0.32 9.12 10.39
C PRO A 45 1.06 8.51 10.67
N LEU A 46 1.82 9.09 11.60
CA LEU A 46 3.04 8.51 12.13
C LEU A 46 2.64 7.46 13.19
N GLY A 47 2.37 6.25 12.73
CA GLY A 47 2.22 5.10 13.63
C GLY A 47 3.47 4.92 14.49
N ASN A 48 3.32 4.36 15.69
CA ASN A 48 4.46 4.00 16.53
C ASN A 48 4.82 2.53 16.25
N PRO A 49 5.90 2.25 15.50
CA PRO A 49 6.27 0.87 15.21
C PRO A 49 6.58 0.14 16.51
N PRO A 50 6.18 -1.14 16.64
CA PRO A 50 6.51 -1.92 17.81
C PRO A 50 8.04 -2.00 17.97
N PRO A 51 8.56 -2.16 19.21
CA PRO A 51 9.98 -2.34 19.43
C PRO A 51 10.54 -3.47 18.54
N VAL A 52 11.52 -3.14 17.71
CA VAL A 52 12.15 -4.10 16.81
C VAL A 52 13.25 -4.83 17.56
N LYS A 53 13.11 -6.15 17.72
CA LYS A 53 14.22 -6.99 18.18
C LYS A 53 15.15 -7.27 17.01
N LEU A 54 16.32 -6.64 17.01
CA LEU A 54 17.36 -6.89 16.01
C LEU A 54 17.82 -8.35 16.09
N LYS A 55 17.86 -9.02 14.93
CA LYS A 55 18.49 -10.33 14.77
C LYS A 55 19.86 -10.12 14.10
N PRO A 56 20.96 -10.65 14.66
CA PRO A 56 22.26 -10.53 14.01
C PRO A 56 22.26 -11.30 12.68
N MET A 57 23.11 -10.87 11.76
CA MET A 57 23.41 -11.67 10.57
C MET A 57 24.02 -13.02 10.99
N ALA A 58 23.86 -14.03 10.14
CA ALA A 58 24.54 -15.31 10.34
C ALA A 58 26.06 -15.09 10.45
N PRO A 59 26.75 -15.74 11.42
CA PRO A 59 28.20 -15.65 11.53
C PRO A 59 28.88 -16.06 10.23
N ARG A 60 29.83 -15.26 9.76
CA ARG A 60 30.62 -15.59 8.57
C ARG A 60 31.58 -16.75 8.89
N PRO A 61 31.55 -17.87 8.15
CA PRO A 61 32.54 -18.93 8.33
C PRO A 61 33.91 -18.44 7.85
N SER A 62 34.98 -18.92 8.49
CA SER A 62 36.36 -18.60 8.11
C SER A 62 36.80 -19.28 6.79
N SER A 63 36.14 -20.38 6.41
CA SER A 63 36.37 -21.11 5.18
C SER A 63 35.13 -21.91 4.75
N LEU A 64 35.05 -22.23 3.47
CA LEU A 64 34.04 -23.12 2.88
C LEU A 64 34.54 -24.56 2.67
N ASP A 65 35.79 -24.86 3.01
CA ASP A 65 36.36 -26.21 2.89
C ASP A 65 35.56 -27.23 3.71
N GLY A 66 35.18 -28.34 3.08
CA GLY A 66 34.37 -29.41 3.67
C GLY A 66 32.92 -29.00 3.99
N LYS A 67 32.48 -27.81 3.59
CA LYS A 67 31.12 -27.32 3.85
C LYS A 67 30.18 -27.65 2.69
N THR A 68 28.90 -27.73 3.00
CA THR A 68 27.82 -27.81 2.01
C THR A 68 27.13 -26.46 1.89
N ILE A 69 27.00 -25.94 0.67
CA ILE A 69 26.28 -24.72 0.33
C ILE A 69 25.08 -25.11 -0.52
N TYR A 70 23.91 -24.66 -0.10
CA TYR A 70 22.68 -24.89 -0.85
C TYR A 70 22.42 -23.71 -1.79
N ILE A 71 22.16 -24.02 -3.06
CA ILE A 71 21.78 -23.05 -4.08
C ILE A 71 20.32 -23.36 -4.41
N VAL A 72 19.42 -22.52 -3.89
CA VAL A 72 17.98 -22.75 -3.92
C VAL A 72 17.35 -21.86 -4.99
N ASP A 73 16.62 -22.48 -5.90
CA ASP A 73 15.79 -21.80 -6.86
C ASP A 73 14.36 -21.73 -6.35
N ASP A 74 13.82 -20.52 -6.30
CA ASP A 74 12.41 -20.26 -5.95
C ASP A 74 11.43 -20.61 -7.10
N GLY A 75 11.94 -20.82 -8.32
CA GLY A 75 11.13 -21.14 -9.49
C GLY A 75 10.77 -19.92 -10.34
N PHE A 76 11.46 -18.79 -10.14
CA PHE A 76 11.37 -17.67 -11.07
C PHE A 76 11.84 -18.11 -12.47
N PRO A 77 11.09 -17.84 -13.55
CA PRO A 77 11.44 -18.31 -14.89
C PRO A 77 12.87 -17.94 -15.31
N GLY A 78 13.67 -18.97 -15.62
CA GLY A 78 15.07 -18.82 -16.04
C GLY A 78 16.07 -18.54 -14.91
N GLY A 79 15.63 -18.48 -13.65
CA GLY A 79 16.52 -18.34 -12.49
C GLY A 79 17.44 -19.55 -12.31
N ASP A 80 16.94 -20.75 -12.59
CA ASP A 80 17.71 -22.00 -12.61
C ASP A 80 18.95 -21.93 -13.49
N ASN A 81 18.91 -21.28 -14.66
CA ASN A 81 20.06 -21.18 -15.55
C ASN A 81 21.29 -20.57 -14.86
N LEU A 82 21.11 -19.46 -14.13
CA LEU A 82 22.19 -18.83 -13.37
C LEU A 82 22.60 -19.70 -12.18
N LEU A 83 21.62 -20.25 -11.47
CA LEU A 83 21.89 -21.01 -10.24
C LEU A 83 22.63 -22.32 -10.51
N LEU A 84 22.37 -22.98 -11.64
CA LEU A 84 23.11 -24.15 -12.09
C LEU A 84 24.55 -23.78 -12.48
N GLU A 85 24.75 -22.68 -13.20
CA GLU A 85 26.10 -22.18 -13.50
C GLU A 85 26.89 -21.85 -12.22
N MET A 86 26.21 -21.35 -11.17
CA MET A 86 26.86 -21.14 -9.87
C MET A 86 27.32 -22.46 -9.24
N VAL A 87 26.54 -23.55 -9.35
CA VAL A 87 26.98 -24.88 -8.89
C VAL A 87 28.22 -25.33 -9.64
N ASP A 88 28.25 -25.16 -10.96
CA ASP A 88 29.38 -25.53 -11.80
C ASP A 88 30.61 -24.70 -11.45
N TRP A 89 30.44 -23.40 -11.22
CA TRP A 89 31.51 -22.52 -10.78
C TRP A 89 32.09 -22.94 -9.43
N PHE A 90 31.25 -23.29 -8.44
CA PHE A 90 31.72 -23.80 -7.15
C PHE A 90 32.48 -25.12 -7.31
N THR A 91 31.99 -26.01 -8.16
CA THR A 91 32.65 -27.30 -8.42
C THR A 91 34.05 -27.10 -9.02
N GLN A 92 34.21 -26.11 -9.90
CA GLN A 92 35.49 -25.81 -10.56
C GLN A 92 36.46 -25.02 -9.65
N ASN A 93 35.95 -24.01 -8.93
CA ASN A 93 36.79 -23.02 -8.24
C ASN A 93 36.92 -23.29 -6.73
N TYR A 94 35.98 -24.03 -6.16
CA TYR A 94 35.94 -24.41 -4.73
C TYR A 94 35.70 -25.93 -4.60
N PRO A 95 36.61 -26.78 -5.11
CA PRO A 95 36.38 -28.24 -5.19
C PRO A 95 36.26 -28.93 -3.82
N LYS A 96 36.70 -28.27 -2.73
CA LYS A 96 36.53 -28.76 -1.35
C LYS A 96 35.17 -28.37 -0.75
N THR A 97 34.37 -27.56 -1.44
CA THR A 97 33.04 -27.13 -1.02
C THR A 97 32.00 -27.86 -1.86
N LYS A 98 30.98 -28.41 -1.20
CA LYS A 98 29.88 -29.08 -1.88
C LYS A 98 28.77 -28.07 -2.17
N ALA A 99 28.57 -27.71 -3.44
CA ALA A 99 27.39 -26.95 -3.86
C ALA A 99 26.24 -27.90 -4.22
N VAL A 100 25.03 -27.60 -3.75
CA VAL A 100 23.83 -28.44 -3.98
C VAL A 100 22.69 -27.57 -4.51
N PHE A 101 22.28 -27.82 -5.75
CA PHE A 101 21.06 -27.22 -6.30
C PHE A 101 19.81 -27.84 -5.68
N LYS A 102 18.81 -27.00 -5.36
CA LYS A 102 17.46 -27.43 -4.97
C LYS A 102 16.43 -26.49 -5.59
N ARG A 103 15.37 -27.04 -6.16
CA ARG A 103 14.15 -26.28 -6.47
C ARG A 103 13.26 -26.28 -5.24
N LYS A 104 12.89 -25.09 -4.76
CA LYS A 104 11.91 -24.93 -3.67
C LYS A 104 10.56 -25.46 -4.11
N GLY A 105 9.96 -26.31 -3.28
CA GLY A 105 8.60 -26.81 -3.50
C GLY A 105 7.53 -25.72 -3.33
N GLY A 106 6.31 -26.08 -3.70
CA GLY A 106 5.11 -25.32 -3.32
C GLY A 106 4.66 -24.20 -4.27
N GLY A 107 5.41 -23.86 -5.33
CA GLY A 107 4.89 -23.05 -6.45
C GLY A 107 5.26 -21.56 -6.44
N GLY A 108 6.51 -21.22 -6.12
CA GLY A 108 7.03 -19.84 -6.18
C GLY A 108 7.27 -19.20 -4.81
N PHE A 109 7.61 -17.91 -4.81
CA PHE A 109 8.14 -17.16 -3.66
C PHE A 109 7.43 -17.38 -2.33
N GLU A 110 6.10 -17.27 -2.32
CA GLU A 110 5.30 -17.31 -1.09
C GLU A 110 5.13 -18.72 -0.51
N ALA A 111 5.48 -19.75 -1.27
CA ALA A 111 5.23 -21.11 -0.85
C ALA A 111 6.22 -21.57 0.24
N GLU A 112 5.70 -22.30 1.23
CA GLU A 112 6.54 -22.91 2.26
C GLU A 112 7.07 -24.28 1.79
N ASP A 113 8.31 -24.57 2.19
CA ASP A 113 8.95 -25.88 1.99
C ASP A 113 9.66 -26.31 3.28
N PRO A 114 8.91 -26.73 4.31
CA PRO A 114 9.46 -27.04 5.62
C PRO A 114 10.44 -28.22 5.59
N GLU A 115 10.29 -29.14 4.64
CA GLU A 115 11.19 -30.28 4.47
C GLU A 115 12.55 -29.83 3.93
N LEU A 116 12.57 -29.00 2.89
CA LEU A 116 13.80 -28.39 2.39
C LEU A 116 14.49 -27.57 3.47
N TRP A 117 13.75 -26.76 4.23
CA TRP A 117 14.31 -25.96 5.31
C TRP A 117 14.89 -26.81 6.45
N ALA A 118 14.25 -27.92 6.80
CA ALA A 118 14.78 -28.87 7.76
C ALA A 118 16.07 -29.55 7.26
N GLU A 119 16.12 -29.93 5.98
CA GLU A 119 17.32 -30.50 5.35
C GLU A 119 18.49 -29.50 5.39
N ILE A 120 18.25 -28.27 4.94
CA ILE A 120 19.26 -27.21 4.90
C ILE A 120 19.75 -26.87 6.30
N LYS A 121 18.86 -26.78 7.29
CA LYS A 121 19.25 -26.52 8.68
C LYS A 121 20.15 -27.61 9.25
N LYS A 122 19.94 -28.86 8.83
CA LYS A 122 20.73 -30.01 9.30
C LYS A 122 22.10 -30.10 8.61
N ASN A 123 22.15 -29.83 7.31
CA ASN A 123 23.30 -30.18 6.47
C ASN A 123 24.06 -28.98 5.89
N GLY A 124 23.41 -27.81 5.81
CA GLY A 124 23.91 -26.62 5.14
C GLY A 124 24.74 -25.72 6.04
N ALA A 125 25.85 -25.22 5.51
CA ALA A 125 26.64 -24.15 6.14
C ALA A 125 26.19 -22.76 5.68
N ALA A 126 25.67 -22.64 4.46
CA ALA A 126 25.09 -21.42 3.92
C ALA A 126 24.07 -21.74 2.82
N VAL A 127 23.29 -20.72 2.44
CA VAL A 127 22.28 -20.79 1.39
C VAL A 127 22.42 -19.56 0.49
N ILE A 128 22.29 -19.78 -0.81
CA ILE A 128 22.05 -18.76 -1.83
C ILE A 128 20.65 -19.04 -2.39
N ILE A 129 19.76 -18.05 -2.40
CA ILE A 129 18.39 -18.21 -2.92
C ILE A 129 18.19 -17.23 -4.07
N GLY A 130 17.82 -17.74 -5.25
CA GLY A 130 17.34 -16.91 -6.35
C GLY A 130 15.84 -16.69 -6.23
N MET A 131 15.42 -15.45 -5.97
CA MET A 131 14.01 -15.09 -5.71
C MET A 131 13.31 -14.39 -6.90
N GLY A 132 14.06 -13.99 -7.93
CA GLY A 132 13.52 -13.11 -9.00
C GLY A 132 13.44 -11.63 -8.59
N HIS A 133 12.90 -10.79 -9.47
CA HIS A 133 12.65 -9.35 -9.27
C HIS A 133 11.14 -9.08 -9.34
#